data_AF-A0A142XFV2-F1
#
_entry.id   AF-A0A142XFV2-F1
#
_cell.length_a   1.000
_cell.length_b   1.000
_cell.length_c   1.000
_cell.angle_alpha   90.00
_cell.angle_beta   90.00
_cell.angle_gamma   90.00
#
_symmetry.space_group_name_H-M   'P 1'
#
loop_
_entity.id
_entity.type
_entity.pdbx_description
1 polymer ?
#
loop_
_entity_poly.entity_id
_entity_poly.type
_entity_poly.pdbx_seq_one_letter_code
_entity_poly.pdbx_strand_id
1 'polypeptide(L)'
;MKASELKVGDRIRITGVPSVGIPGYQIHAETVRVYKKLVARGRAVRIYEIDEYGAPWFACRFRTRGKKWEQHFLAVDDADKNWVPVTRRSRASDQKSAM
;
A
#
# COMPACT_ATOMS: atom_id res chain seq x y z
N MET A 1 -2.48 -14.13 -0.13
CA MET A 1 -2.94 -13.17 0.89
C MET A 1 -3.96 -12.28 0.22
N LYS A 2 -5.15 -12.21 0.81
CA LYS A 2 -6.22 -11.28 0.42
C LYS A 2 -6.00 -9.93 1.10
N ALA A 3 -6.58 -8.86 0.57
CA ALA A 3 -6.52 -7.56 1.21
C ALA A 3 -7.26 -7.59 2.56
N SER A 4 -8.38 -8.29 2.64
CA SER A 4 -9.15 -8.55 3.86
C SER A 4 -8.38 -9.27 4.97
N GLU A 5 -7.22 -9.87 4.68
CA GLU A 5 -6.34 -10.50 5.67
C GLU A 5 -5.28 -9.54 6.25
N LEU A 6 -5.13 -8.35 5.66
CA LEU A 6 -4.17 -7.34 6.10
C LEU A 6 -4.58 -6.74 7.45
N LYS A 7 -3.57 -6.39 8.25
CA LYS A 7 -3.75 -5.76 9.57
C LYS A 7 -3.05 -4.41 9.63
N VAL A 8 -3.53 -3.54 10.51
CA VAL A 8 -2.79 -2.32 10.86
C VAL A 8 -1.37 -2.69 11.28
N GLY A 9 -0.36 -2.09 10.65
CA GLY A 9 1.03 -2.48 10.87
C GLY A 9 1.67 -3.19 9.69
N ASP A 10 0.88 -3.94 8.91
CA ASP A 10 1.39 -4.68 7.78
C ASP A 10 1.96 -3.75 6.72
N ARG A 11 2.94 -4.28 5.99
CA ARG A 11 3.59 -3.56 4.90
C ARG A 11 3.27 -4.21 3.59
N ILE A 12 2.92 -3.38 2.63
CA ILE A 12 2.67 -3.80 1.25
C ILE A 12 3.50 -2.95 0.30
N ARG A 13 3.85 -3.50 -0.86
CA ARG A 13 4.40 -2.72 -1.98
C ARG A 13 3.35 -2.70 -3.08
N ILE A 14 3.08 -1.51 -3.59
CA ILE A 14 2.26 -1.30 -4.77
C ILE A 14 3.09 -1.63 -6.01
N THR A 15 2.58 -2.54 -6.85
CA THR A 15 3.26 -3.08 -8.04
C THR A 15 2.62 -2.59 -9.34
N GLY A 16 1.41 -2.03 -9.29
CA GLY A 16 0.73 -1.49 -10.46
C GLY A 16 -0.31 -0.42 -10.12
N VAL A 17 -0.88 0.17 -11.17
CA VAL A 17 -2.15 0.88 -11.07
C VAL A 17 -3.24 -0.18 -11.04
N PRO A 18 -4.23 -0.11 -10.12
CA PRO A 18 -5.30 -1.08 -10.11
C PRO A 18 -6.05 -0.99 -11.45
N SER A 19 -6.42 -2.15 -11.99
CA SER A 19 -7.26 -2.20 -13.18
C SER A 19 -8.56 -1.46 -12.93
N VAL A 20 -9.20 -0.96 -13.99
CA VAL A 20 -10.52 -0.27 -14.01
C VAL A 20 -11.66 -1.24 -13.63
N GLY A 21 -11.43 -2.08 -12.61
CA GLY A 21 -12.05 -3.38 -12.37
C GLY A 21 -13.48 -3.32 -11.85
N ILE A 22 -14.06 -2.14 -11.70
CA ILE A 22 -15.49 -1.96 -11.50
C ILE A 22 -16.05 -1.41 -12.82
N PRO A 23 -16.82 -2.19 -13.58
CA PRO A 23 -17.50 -1.70 -14.78
C PRO A 23 -18.29 -0.43 -14.47
N GLY A 24 -17.99 0.66 -15.19
CA GLY A 24 -18.63 1.97 -15.00
C GLY A 24 -17.95 2.88 -13.96
N TYR A 25 -16.91 2.42 -13.26
CA TYR A 25 -16.14 3.26 -12.35
C TYR A 25 -14.77 3.60 -12.95
N GLN A 26 -14.55 4.89 -13.21
CA GLN A 26 -13.27 5.40 -13.66
C GLN A 26 -12.48 5.94 -12.48
N ILE A 27 -11.27 5.41 -12.26
CA ILE A 27 -10.36 5.94 -11.26
C ILE A 27 -9.95 7.35 -11.66
N HIS A 28 -10.10 8.31 -10.75
CA HIS A 28 -9.68 9.70 -10.97
C HIS A 28 -8.20 9.79 -11.38
N ALA A 29 -7.90 10.67 -12.34
CA ALA A 29 -6.55 10.83 -12.89
C ALA A 29 -5.50 11.17 -11.81
N GLU A 30 -5.90 11.88 -10.76
CA GLU A 30 -5.05 12.16 -9.59
C GLU A 30 -4.64 10.88 -8.86
N THR A 31 -5.60 9.99 -8.61
CA THR A 31 -5.36 8.68 -7.98
C THR A 31 -4.45 7.82 -8.85
N VAL A 32 -4.66 7.79 -10.17
CA VAL A 32 -3.76 7.10 -11.12
C VAL A 32 -2.33 7.64 -11.02
N ARG A 33 -2.16 8.96 -10.91
CA ARG A 33 -0.85 9.60 -10.74
C ARG A 33 -0.19 9.17 -9.42
N VAL A 34 -0.95 9.05 -8.34
CA VAL A 34 -0.45 8.56 -7.05
C VAL A 34 0.06 7.13 -7.17
N TYR A 35 -0.72 6.23 -7.77
CA TYR A 35 -0.30 4.85 -8.02
C TYR A 35 0.98 4.76 -8.84
N LYS A 36 1.08 5.52 -9.95
CA LYS A 36 2.31 5.58 -10.76
C LYS A 36 3.53 6.03 -9.94
N LYS A 37 3.37 7.05 -9.08
CA LYS A 37 4.44 7.50 -8.18
C LYS A 37 4.84 6.40 -7.17
N LEU A 38 3.88 5.66 -6.62
CA LEU A 38 4.15 4.57 -5.66
C LEU A 38 4.91 3.41 -6.31
N VAL A 39 4.49 3.00 -7.51
CA VAL A 39 5.17 1.96 -8.30
C VAL A 39 6.60 2.38 -8.62
N ALA A 40 6.79 3.59 -9.16
CA ALA A 40 8.12 4.13 -9.47
C ALA A 40 9.02 4.24 -8.23
N ARG A 41 8.45 4.54 -7.06
CA ARG A 41 9.18 4.63 -5.79
C ARG A 41 9.66 3.25 -5.30
N GLY A 42 8.93 2.17 -5.60
CA GLY A 42 9.29 0.78 -5.22
C GLY A 42 9.38 0.51 -3.71
N ARG A 43 8.95 1.44 -2.86
CA ARG A 43 9.03 1.34 -1.40
C ARG A 43 7.70 0.84 -0.82
N ALA A 44 7.80 0.04 0.23
CA ALA A 44 6.63 -0.42 0.94
C ALA A 44 5.93 0.74 1.67
N VAL A 45 4.60 0.69 1.68
CA VAL A 45 3.70 1.50 2.52
C VAL A 45 3.20 0.64 3.68
N ARG A 46 2.64 1.29 4.71
CA ARG A 46 2.11 0.63 5.90
C ARG A 46 0.60 0.79 5.92
N ILE A 47 -0.12 -0.28 6.22
CA ILE A 47 -1.54 -0.22 6.55
C ILE A 47 -1.68 0.51 7.89
N TYR A 48 -2.38 1.64 7.89
CA TYR A 48 -2.52 2.51 9.06
C TYR A 48 -3.88 2.35 9.74
N GLU A 49 -4.88 1.87 9.00
CA GLU A 49 -6.27 1.78 9.44
C GLU A 49 -6.94 0.60 8.72
N ILE A 50 -7.91 0.00 9.40
CA ILE A 50 -8.94 -0.86 8.81
C ILE A 50 -10.25 -0.09 9.08
N ASP A 51 -11.02 0.23 8.04
CA ASP A 51 -12.25 1.00 8.21
C ASP A 51 -13.41 0.17 8.77
N GLU A 52 -14.57 0.79 8.95
CA GLU A 52 -15.78 0.13 9.49
C GLU A 52 -16.32 -1.01 8.62
N TYR A 53 -15.93 -1.08 7.34
CA TYR A 53 -16.28 -2.16 6.41
C TYR A 53 -15.23 -3.27 6.34
N GLY A 54 -14.14 -3.15 7.12
CA GLY A 54 -13.05 -4.10 7.11
C GLY A 54 -12.03 -3.87 5.99
N ALA A 55 -12.11 -2.76 5.25
CA ALA A 55 -11.17 -2.46 4.18
C ALA A 55 -9.87 -1.87 4.77
N PRO A 56 -8.70 -2.39 4.37
CA PRO A 56 -7.41 -1.86 4.83
C PRO A 56 -7.01 -0.59 4.06
N TRP A 57 -6.55 0.42 4.80
CA TRP A 57 -6.11 1.70 4.25
C TRP A 57 -4.63 1.95 4.49
N PHE A 58 -3.95 2.47 3.47
CA PHE A 58 -2.58 3.00 3.60
C PHE A 58 -2.54 4.50 3.31
N ALA A 59 -1.65 5.20 4.00
CA ALA A 59 -1.40 6.61 3.79
C ALA A 59 -0.06 6.81 3.08
N CYS A 60 -0.02 7.76 2.14
CA CYS A 60 1.21 8.17 1.51
C CYS A 60 1.24 9.68 1.28
N ARG A 61 2.45 10.23 1.19
CA ARG A 61 2.64 11.65 0.91
C ARG A 61 3.70 11.87 -0.15
N PHE A 62 3.45 12.86 -1.00
CA PHE A 62 4.35 13.28 -2.05
C PHE A 62 4.61 14.77 -1.95
N ARG A 63 5.84 15.17 -2.27
CA ARG A 63 6.21 16.58 -2.30
C ARG A 63 5.87 17.14 -3.68
N THR A 64 5.15 18.26 -3.72
CA THR A 64 4.84 18.96 -4.96
C THR A 64 6.06 19.75 -5.45
N ARG A 65 6.01 20.21 -6.70
CA ARG A 65 7.02 21.14 -7.25
C ARG A 65 7.09 22.43 -6.42
N GLY A 66 5.97 22.87 -5.84
CA GLY A 66 5.87 24.01 -4.91
C GLY A 66 6.28 23.68 -3.48
N LYS A 67 6.98 22.56 -3.23
CA LYS A 67 7.49 22.10 -1.93
C LYS A 67 6.43 21.78 -0.85
N LYS A 68 5.13 21.87 -1.16
CA LYS A 68 4.02 21.44 -0.27
C LYS A 68 3.92 19.92 -0.23
N TRP A 69 3.38 19.37 0.84
CA TRP A 69 3.06 17.94 0.95
C TRP A 69 1.61 17.71 0.53
N GLU A 70 1.41 16.83 -0.45
CA GLU A 70 0.12 16.22 -0.76
C GLU A 70 0.01 14.92 0.04
N GLN A 71 -1.11 14.74 0.75
CA GLN A 71 -1.40 13.53 1.50
C GLN A 71 -2.55 12.78 0.83
N HIS A 72 -2.38 11.47 0.69
CA HIS A 72 -3.37 10.58 0.09
C HIS A 72 -3.60 9.39 1.00
N PHE A 73 -4.86 8.95 1.05
CA PHE A 73 -5.31 7.76 1.74
C PHE A 73 -5.98 6.89 0.69
N LEU A 74 -5.57 5.63 0.61
CA LEU A 74 -6.04 4.70 -0.41
C LEU A 74 -6.36 3.37 0.27
N ALA A 75 -7.53 2.83 -0.07
CA ALA A 75 -7.92 1.48 0.31
C ALA A 75 -7.22 0.43 -0.57
N VAL A 76 -7.13 -0.79 -0.06
CA VAL A 76 -6.71 -1.97 -0.82
C VAL A 76 -7.89 -2.93 -0.89
N ASP A 77 -8.24 -3.36 -2.08
CA ASP A 77 -9.39 -4.25 -2.31
C ASP A 77 -8.94 -5.70 -2.58
N ASP A 78 -9.83 -6.66 -2.31
CA ASP A 78 -9.59 -8.08 -2.58
C ASP A 78 -9.53 -8.40 -4.10
N ALA A 79 -10.22 -7.61 -4.93
CA ALA A 79 -10.19 -7.72 -6.38
C ALA A 79 -8.89 -7.16 -6.99
N ASP A 80 -8.17 -6.33 -6.24
CA ASP A 80 -6.96 -5.65 -6.70
C ASP A 80 -5.74 -6.59 -6.69
N LYS A 81 -5.09 -6.72 -7.85
CA LYS A 81 -3.88 -7.55 -8.05
C LYS A 81 -2.59 -6.71 -8.11
N ASN A 82 -2.67 -5.44 -7.77
CA ASN A 82 -1.62 -4.44 -7.98
C ASN A 82 -0.75 -4.18 -6.74
N TRP A 83 -0.71 -5.11 -5.79
CA TRP A 83 0.08 -5.00 -4.58
C TRP A 83 0.61 -6.38 -4.14
N VAL A 84 1.66 -6.37 -3.33
CA VAL A 84 2.23 -7.57 -2.70
C VAL A 84 2.57 -7.30 -1.24
N PRO A 85 2.42 -8.30 -0.35
CA PRO A 85 2.88 -8.18 1.03
C PRO A 85 4.41 -8.09 1.09
N VAL A 86 4.91 -7.35 2.09
CA VAL A 86 6.35 -7.20 2.36
C VAL A 86 6.60 -7.61 3.80
N THR A 87 7.13 -8.81 3.98
CA THR A 87 7.69 -9.23 5.26
C THR A 87 8.90 -8.36 5.61
N ARG A 88 8.96 -7.88 6.85
CA ARG A 88 10.24 -7.36 7.37
C ARG A 88 11.21 -8.54 7.35
N ARG A 89 12.40 -8.36 6.78
CA ARG A 89 13.50 -9.28 7.07
C ARG A 89 13.68 -9.27 8.59
N SER A 90 13.56 -10.42 9.23
CA SER A 90 14.09 -10.60 10.57
C SER A 90 15.56 -10.22 10.51
N ARG A 91 16.02 -9.38 11.45
CA ARG A 91 17.47 -9.30 11.72
C ARG A 91 17.84 -10.71 12.19
N ALA A 92 18.77 -11.37 11.50
CA ALA A 92 19.40 -12.58 12.00
C ALA A 92 20.27 -12.18 13.19
N SER A 93 19.69 -12.19 14.38
CA SER A 93 20.39 -12.00 15.65
C SER A 93 19.47 -12.56 16.73
N ASP A 94 19.45 -13.89 16.88
CA ASP A 94 19.11 -14.64 18.11
C ASP A 94 19.20 -16.17 17.85
N GLN A 95 20.33 -16.63 17.32
CA GLN A 95 20.69 -18.07 17.34
C GLN A 95 22.20 -18.23 17.55
N LYS A 96 22.72 -17.81 18.71
CA LYS A 96 23.93 -18.36 19.33
C LYS A 96 23.89 -18.02 20.83
N SER A 97 23.29 -18.91 21.61
CA SER A 97 23.65 -19.21 23.01
C SER A 97 22.65 -20.22 23.57
N ALA A 98 22.89 -21.48 23.24
CA ALA A 98 22.54 -22.63 24.05
C ALA A 98 23.54 -23.71 23.64
N MET A 99 24.73 -23.59 24.23
CA MET A 99 25.74 -24.63 24.29
C MET A 99 25.80 -25.10 25.74
#